data_AF-X1DRL5-F1
#
_entry.id   AF-X1DRL5-F1
#
_cell.length_a   1.000
_cell.length_b   1.000
_cell.length_c   1.000
_cell.angle_alpha   90.00
_cell.angle_beta   90.00
_cell.angle_gamma   90.00
#
_symmetry.space_group_name_H-M   'P 1'
#
loop_
_entity.id
_entity.type
_entity.pdbx_description
1 polymer ?
#
loop_
_entity_poly.entity_id
_entity_poly.type
_entity_poly.pdbx_seq_one_letter_code
_entity_poly.pdbx_strand_id
1 'polypeptide(L)'
;DPEAAAAQAAEDVAASRRFAERIKRESTRLGRLVSELLELSRLQGAERLPDPEPVSVDAVIAEALDRARTNAAAKHIELVSVGTRGLTVFGNDSQFATALGNLVENAVAYSHEHSAVVVSALAEGDRIDISVSDQGIGIGPGDLDRVFERFYRADQARSRSTGGTGLGLAIVKHIATNHGGRVDVRSRLGGGSTFTLRLPARPPEAMLPLPASFEIDPTPVGGVGTPTLNPANPAVHPAEPVIPAAED
;
A
#
# COMPACT_ATOMS: atom_id res chain seq x y z
N ASP A 1 -45.99 -43.77 -7.57
CA ASP A 1 -45.31 -44.03 -6.29
C ASP A 1 -44.99 -42.68 -5.63
N PRO A 2 -45.64 -42.32 -4.52
CA PRO A 2 -45.47 -41.03 -3.87
C PRO A 2 -44.05 -40.80 -3.31
N GLU A 3 -43.32 -41.85 -2.94
CA GLU A 3 -41.91 -41.73 -2.49
C GLU A 3 -40.99 -41.28 -3.64
N ALA A 4 -41.19 -41.83 -4.84
CA ALA A 4 -40.42 -41.45 -6.03
C ALA A 4 -40.66 -39.99 -6.45
N ALA A 5 -41.89 -39.49 -6.32
CA ALA A 5 -42.22 -38.09 -6.63
C ALA A 5 -41.60 -37.11 -5.61
N ALA A 6 -41.57 -37.47 -4.32
CA ALA A 6 -40.93 -36.66 -3.28
C ALA A 6 -39.40 -36.61 -3.44
N ALA A 7 -38.78 -37.74 -3.81
CA ALA A 7 -37.34 -37.81 -4.10
C ALA A 7 -36.96 -36.93 -5.31
N GLN A 8 -37.75 -36.99 -6.39
CA GLN A 8 -37.53 -36.16 -7.58
C GLN A 8 -37.65 -34.65 -7.26
N ALA A 9 -38.67 -34.26 -6.49
CA ALA A 9 -38.86 -32.86 -6.07
C ALA A 9 -37.70 -32.37 -5.18
N ALA A 10 -37.18 -33.21 -4.28
CA ALA A 10 -36.02 -32.88 -3.46
C ALA A 10 -34.73 -32.72 -4.30
N GLU A 11 -34.55 -33.56 -5.33
CA GLU A 11 -33.43 -33.47 -6.26
C GLU A 11 -33.48 -32.19 -7.10
N ASP A 12 -34.66 -31.82 -7.59
CA ASP A 12 -34.88 -30.58 -8.36
C ASP A 12 -34.62 -29.33 -7.51
N VAL A 13 -35.06 -29.33 -6.24
CA VAL A 13 -34.77 -28.25 -5.28
C VAL A 13 -33.26 -28.16 -5.02
N ALA A 14 -32.58 -29.29 -4.84
CA ALA A 14 -31.13 -29.31 -4.65
C ALA A 14 -30.37 -28.83 -5.89
N ALA A 15 -30.82 -29.20 -7.10
CA ALA A 15 -30.26 -28.73 -8.36
C ALA A 15 -30.46 -27.22 -8.55
N SER A 16 -31.65 -26.71 -8.26
CA SER A 16 -31.97 -25.28 -8.30
C SER A 16 -31.10 -24.48 -7.32
N ARG A 17 -30.91 -24.99 -6.09
CA ARG A 17 -30.02 -24.36 -5.10
C ARG A 17 -28.56 -24.31 -5.57
N ARG A 18 -28.03 -25.41 -6.11
CA ARG A 18 -26.66 -25.44 -6.67
C ARG A 18 -26.49 -24.46 -7.83
N PHE A 19 -27.53 -24.31 -8.66
CA PHE A 19 -27.52 -23.37 -9.78
C PHE A 19 -27.56 -21.93 -9.31
N ALA A 20 -28.43 -21.60 -8.33
CA ALA A 20 -28.49 -20.29 -7.71
C ALA A 20 -27.18 -19.91 -7.01
N GLU A 21 -26.54 -20.85 -6.30
CA GLU A 21 -25.22 -20.64 -5.70
C GLU A 21 -24.12 -20.40 -6.75
N ARG A 22 -24.17 -21.11 -7.88
CA ARG A 22 -23.26 -20.85 -9.02
C ARG A 22 -23.47 -19.46 -9.60
N ILE A 23 -24.72 -19.06 -9.87
CA ILE A 23 -25.03 -17.71 -10.36
C ILE A 23 -24.55 -16.67 -9.36
N LYS A 24 -24.84 -16.83 -8.07
CA LYS A 24 -24.40 -15.90 -7.03
C LYS A 24 -22.88 -15.73 -7.02
N ARG A 25 -22.13 -16.84 -7.05
CA ARG A 25 -20.66 -16.80 -7.13
C ARG A 25 -20.17 -16.05 -8.37
N GLU A 26 -20.77 -16.29 -9.53
CA GLU A 26 -20.36 -15.60 -10.75
C GLU A 26 -20.79 -14.13 -10.81
N SER A 27 -21.95 -13.78 -10.28
CA SER A 27 -22.38 -12.38 -10.13
C SER A 27 -21.43 -11.61 -9.19
N THR A 28 -21.03 -12.20 -8.06
CA THR A 28 -20.02 -11.61 -7.17
C THR A 28 -18.68 -11.47 -7.87
N ARG A 29 -18.26 -12.48 -8.66
CA ARG A 29 -17.02 -12.43 -9.42
C ARG A 29 -17.03 -11.35 -10.50
N LEU A 30 -18.13 -11.21 -11.25
CA LEU A 30 -18.34 -10.16 -12.24
C LEU A 30 -18.39 -8.77 -11.59
N GLY A 31 -19.07 -8.63 -10.46
CA GLY A 31 -19.08 -7.39 -9.68
C GLY A 31 -17.68 -6.95 -9.30
N ARG A 32 -16.87 -7.88 -8.76
CA ARG A 32 -15.47 -7.62 -8.42
C ARG A 32 -14.64 -7.22 -9.65
N LEU A 33 -14.81 -7.92 -10.78
CA LEU A 33 -14.15 -7.58 -12.04
C LEU A 33 -14.48 -6.17 -12.52
N VAL A 34 -15.76 -5.77 -12.47
CA VAL A 34 -16.19 -4.43 -12.87
C VAL A 34 -15.64 -3.37 -11.92
N SER A 35 -15.71 -3.59 -10.61
CA SER A 35 -15.12 -2.67 -9.62
C SER A 35 -13.63 -2.48 -9.85
N GLU A 36 -12.88 -3.56 -10.10
CA GLU A 36 -11.44 -3.49 -10.35
C GLU A 36 -11.10 -2.83 -11.69
N LEU A 37 -11.94 -2.98 -12.72
CA LEU A 37 -11.78 -2.26 -13.99
C LEU A 37 -12.07 -0.77 -13.84
N LEU A 38 -13.11 -0.41 -13.08
CA LEU A 38 -13.42 0.99 -12.77
C LEU A 38 -12.33 1.63 -11.93
N GLU A 39 -11.79 0.90 -10.96
CA GLU A 39 -10.65 1.33 -10.17
C GLU A 39 -9.46 1.55 -11.09
N LEU A 40 -9.09 0.56 -11.93
CA LEU A 40 -8.04 0.71 -12.93
C LEU A 40 -8.24 1.93 -13.84
N SER A 41 -9.47 2.17 -14.31
CA SER A 41 -9.81 3.32 -15.15
C SER A 41 -9.63 4.65 -14.41
N ARG A 42 -9.98 4.73 -13.12
CA ARG A 42 -9.71 5.90 -12.27
C ARG A 42 -8.22 6.10 -12.06
N LEU A 43 -7.46 5.02 -11.87
CA LEU A 43 -6.01 5.04 -11.69
C LEU A 43 -5.24 5.43 -12.98
N GLN A 44 -5.87 5.34 -14.16
CA GLN A 44 -5.31 5.82 -15.44
C GLN A 44 -5.61 7.30 -15.71
N GLY A 45 -6.60 7.89 -15.03
CA GLY A 45 -6.89 9.31 -15.11
C GLY A 45 -5.83 10.09 -14.34
N ALA A 46 -5.23 11.11 -14.98
CA ALA A 46 -4.35 12.08 -14.32
C ALA A 46 -5.15 13.04 -13.41
N GLU A 47 -6.08 12.51 -12.61
CA GLU A 47 -6.77 13.30 -11.60
C GLU A 47 -5.79 13.62 -10.47
N ARG A 48 -5.73 14.91 -10.09
CA ARG A 48 -5.00 15.31 -8.89
C ARG A 48 -5.57 14.50 -7.73
N LEU A 49 -4.69 13.84 -6.99
CA LEU A 49 -5.07 13.22 -5.74
C LEU A 49 -5.69 14.31 -4.87
N PRO A 50 -6.84 14.04 -4.22
CA PRO A 50 -7.31 14.90 -3.15
C PRO A 50 -6.21 15.05 -2.09
N ASP A 51 -6.22 16.17 -1.37
CA ASP A 51 -5.23 16.43 -0.34
C ASP A 51 -5.18 15.26 0.66
N PRO A 52 -3.99 14.75 1.00
CA PRO A 52 -3.86 13.57 1.83
C PRO A 52 -4.35 13.86 3.25
N GLU A 53 -5.35 13.12 3.71
CA GLU A 53 -5.93 13.26 5.04
C GLU A 53 -5.23 12.32 6.03
N PRO A 54 -5.23 12.64 7.33
CA PRO A 54 -4.73 11.72 8.36
C PRO A 54 -5.64 10.49 8.47
N VAL A 55 -5.08 9.30 8.28
CA VAL A 55 -5.77 8.01 8.32
C VAL A 55 -5.24 7.15 9.47
N SER A 56 -6.15 6.60 10.27
CA SER A 56 -5.82 5.66 11.35
C SER A 56 -5.46 4.29 10.80
N VAL A 57 -4.25 3.82 11.06
CA VAL A 57 -3.79 2.49 10.64
C VAL A 57 -4.58 1.39 11.34
N ASP A 58 -4.96 1.58 12.60
CA ASP A 58 -5.76 0.62 13.35
C ASP A 58 -7.15 0.41 12.72
N ALA A 59 -7.79 1.49 12.25
CA ALA A 59 -9.09 1.42 11.58
C ALA A 59 -8.99 0.65 10.26
N VAL A 60 -7.98 0.95 9.44
CA VAL A 60 -7.72 0.26 8.17
C VAL A 60 -7.46 -1.24 8.39
N ILE A 61 -6.68 -1.60 9.42
CA ILE A 61 -6.44 -3.01 9.78
C ILE A 61 -7.74 -3.68 10.22
N ALA A 62 -8.53 -3.03 11.08
CA ALA A 62 -9.78 -3.60 11.57
C ALA A 62 -10.76 -3.89 10.41
N GLU A 63 -10.91 -2.96 9.47
CA GLU A 63 -11.77 -3.15 8.29
C GLU A 63 -11.27 -4.30 7.40
N ALA A 64 -9.97 -4.35 7.11
CA ALA A 64 -9.40 -5.41 6.27
C ALA A 64 -9.58 -6.81 6.89
N LEU A 65 -9.40 -6.92 8.22
CA LEU A 65 -9.62 -8.16 8.94
C LEU A 65 -11.10 -8.56 8.98
N ASP A 66 -12.02 -7.61 9.15
CA ASP A 66 -13.44 -7.89 9.16
C ASP A 66 -13.94 -8.44 7.81
N ARG A 67 -13.51 -7.81 6.71
CA ARG A 67 -13.80 -8.27 5.34
C ARG A 67 -13.33 -9.71 5.08
N ALA A 68 -12.16 -10.07 5.61
CA ALA A 68 -11.58 -11.41 5.41
C ALA A 68 -12.14 -12.47 6.37
N ARG A 69 -12.81 -12.07 7.47
CA ARG A 69 -13.21 -12.95 8.58
C ARG A 69 -14.02 -14.16 8.14
N THR A 70 -15.00 -13.98 7.24
CA THR A 70 -15.85 -15.08 6.75
C THR A 70 -15.04 -16.14 5.98
N ASN A 71 -14.16 -15.69 5.08
CA ASN A 71 -13.33 -16.60 4.28
C ASN A 71 -12.25 -17.28 5.12
N ALA A 72 -11.67 -16.56 6.09
CA ALA A 72 -10.71 -17.11 7.03
C ALA A 72 -11.35 -18.19 7.91
N ALA A 73 -12.53 -17.91 8.47
CA ALA A 73 -13.28 -18.87 9.28
C ALA A 73 -13.62 -20.16 8.51
N ALA A 74 -14.00 -20.04 7.23
CA ALA A 74 -14.28 -21.19 6.37
C ALA A 74 -13.07 -22.11 6.15
N LYS A 75 -11.85 -21.59 6.29
CA LYS A 75 -10.58 -22.34 6.19
C LYS A 75 -9.92 -22.62 7.55
N HIS A 76 -10.58 -22.28 8.65
CA HIS A 76 -10.00 -22.31 9.99
C HIS A 76 -8.68 -21.53 10.11
N ILE A 77 -8.58 -20.40 9.41
CA ILE A 77 -7.41 -19.51 9.48
C ILE A 77 -7.62 -18.50 10.61
N GLU A 78 -6.65 -18.42 11.51
CA GLU A 78 -6.61 -17.40 12.57
C GLU A 78 -6.13 -16.05 12.00
N LEU A 79 -6.88 -14.98 12.26
CA LEU A 79 -6.50 -13.62 11.89
C LEU A 79 -5.98 -12.88 13.11
N VAL A 80 -4.70 -12.49 13.08
CA VAL A 80 -4.04 -11.85 14.23
C VAL A 80 -3.55 -10.45 13.85
N SER A 81 -3.83 -9.45 14.68
CA SER A 81 -3.27 -8.09 14.56
C SER A 81 -2.28 -7.83 15.69
N VAL A 82 -1.05 -7.47 15.34
CA VAL A 82 0.05 -7.18 16.30
C VAL A 82 0.76 -5.87 15.94
N GLY A 83 1.65 -5.42 16.83
CA GLY A 83 2.50 -4.24 16.60
C GLY A 83 2.03 -2.99 17.33
N THR A 84 2.48 -1.84 16.85
CA THR A 84 2.24 -0.53 17.46
C THR A 84 0.84 -0.01 17.13
N ARG A 85 0.12 0.43 18.16
CA ARG A 85 -1.22 1.05 18.05
C ARG A 85 -1.12 2.57 17.93
N GLY A 86 -2.18 3.20 17.44
CA GLY A 86 -2.29 4.65 17.33
C GLY A 86 -1.44 5.26 16.22
N LEU A 87 -1.07 4.47 15.22
CA LEU A 87 -0.29 4.94 14.07
C LEU A 87 -1.18 5.71 13.07
N THR A 88 -0.61 6.74 12.45
CA THR A 88 -1.29 7.59 11.48
C THR A 88 -0.46 7.73 10.21
N VAL A 89 -1.08 7.45 9.06
CA VAL A 89 -0.52 7.70 7.72
C VAL A 89 -1.31 8.82 7.04
N PHE A 90 -0.78 9.41 5.98
CA PHE A 90 -1.44 10.48 5.24
C PHE A 90 -1.85 10.01 3.84
N GLY A 91 -3.13 10.13 3.50
CA GLY A 91 -3.65 9.66 2.22
C GLY A 91 -5.15 9.52 2.19
N ASN A 92 -5.62 8.57 1.37
CA ASN A 92 -7.04 8.27 1.25
C ASN A 92 -7.38 6.97 2.00
N ASP A 93 -8.25 7.08 3.00
CA ASP A 93 -8.71 5.97 3.85
C ASP A 93 -9.24 4.78 3.03
N SER A 94 -10.17 5.03 2.11
CA SER A 94 -10.77 3.99 1.28
C SER A 94 -9.75 3.26 0.38
N GLN A 95 -8.72 3.97 -0.08
CA GLN A 95 -7.65 3.37 -0.87
C GLN A 95 -6.74 2.51 0.00
N PHE A 96 -6.39 2.96 1.21
CA PHE A 96 -5.62 2.12 2.14
C PHE A 96 -6.39 0.89 2.62
N ALA A 97 -7.68 1.03 2.91
CA ALA A 97 -8.57 -0.11 3.19
C ALA A 97 -8.62 -1.09 2.03
N THR A 98 -8.69 -0.59 0.79
CA THR A 98 -8.64 -1.43 -0.42
C THR A 98 -7.30 -2.14 -0.58
N ALA A 99 -6.19 -1.44 -0.39
CA ALA A 99 -4.85 -2.03 -0.49
C ALA A 99 -4.64 -3.13 0.58
N LEU A 100 -4.93 -2.83 1.84
CA LEU A 100 -4.74 -3.80 2.91
C LEU A 100 -5.73 -4.98 2.80
N GLY A 101 -6.99 -4.71 2.43
CA GLY A 101 -7.99 -5.74 2.14
C GLY A 101 -7.49 -6.71 1.08
N ASN A 102 -6.94 -6.21 -0.04
CA ASN A 102 -6.35 -7.06 -1.08
C ASN A 102 -5.19 -7.93 -0.57
N LEU A 103 -4.33 -7.40 0.31
CA LEU A 103 -3.24 -8.18 0.90
C LEU A 103 -3.75 -9.29 1.83
N VAL A 104 -4.71 -8.98 2.72
CA VAL A 104 -5.29 -9.96 3.66
C VAL A 104 -6.11 -11.01 2.92
N GLU A 105 -6.91 -10.62 1.92
CA GLU A 105 -7.68 -11.54 1.09
C GLU A 105 -6.76 -12.51 0.34
N ASN A 106 -5.63 -12.02 -0.21
CA ASN A 106 -4.61 -12.89 -0.82
C ASN A 106 -3.98 -13.83 0.21
N ALA A 107 -3.59 -13.33 1.38
CA ALA A 107 -3.02 -14.14 2.45
C ALA A 107 -3.96 -15.31 2.84
N VAL A 108 -5.25 -15.03 3.02
CA VAL A 108 -6.28 -16.06 3.32
C VAL A 108 -6.51 -16.99 2.13
N ALA A 109 -6.51 -16.48 0.90
CA ALA A 109 -6.74 -17.28 -0.29
C ALA A 109 -5.63 -18.31 -0.54
N TYR A 110 -4.37 -17.97 -0.26
CA TYR A 110 -3.19 -18.81 -0.54
C TYR A 110 -2.61 -19.52 0.69
N SER A 111 -3.11 -19.23 1.89
CA SER A 111 -2.79 -19.98 3.11
C SER A 111 -3.37 -21.39 3.11
N HIS A 112 -2.67 -22.30 3.78
CA HIS A 112 -3.19 -23.62 4.12
C HIS A 112 -4.33 -23.50 5.14
N GLU A 113 -5.21 -24.51 5.19
CA GLU A 113 -6.23 -24.59 6.24
C GLU A 113 -5.58 -24.78 7.61
N HIS A 114 -6.24 -24.33 8.68
CA HIS A 114 -5.74 -24.42 10.06
C HIS A 114 -4.39 -23.69 10.29
N SER A 115 -4.21 -22.54 9.64
CA SER A 115 -3.00 -21.71 9.75
C SER A 115 -3.31 -20.33 10.30
N ALA A 116 -2.30 -19.46 10.38
CA ALA A 116 -2.48 -18.07 10.81
C ALA A 116 -2.08 -17.07 9.71
N VAL A 117 -2.83 -15.97 9.64
CA VAL A 117 -2.46 -14.75 8.91
C VAL A 117 -2.24 -13.64 9.93
N VAL A 118 -1.05 -13.05 9.91
CA VAL A 118 -0.62 -12.03 10.87
C VAL A 118 -0.50 -10.69 10.17
N VAL A 119 -1.23 -9.69 10.66
CA VAL A 119 -1.11 -8.29 10.25
C VAL A 119 -0.34 -7.53 11.31
N SER A 120 0.83 -6.99 10.98
CA SER A 120 1.67 -6.22 11.90
C SER A 120 1.84 -4.78 11.42
N ALA A 121 1.71 -3.81 12.32
CA ALA A 121 2.04 -2.42 12.03
C ALA A 121 3.20 -1.93 12.90
N LEU A 122 4.22 -1.33 12.29
CA LEU A 122 5.40 -0.81 12.99
C LEU A 122 5.73 0.59 12.45
N ALA A 123 6.17 1.48 13.36
CA ALA A 123 6.74 2.76 12.97
C ALA A 123 8.24 2.61 12.74
N GLU A 124 8.72 2.98 11.56
CA GLU A 124 10.14 3.00 11.21
C GLU A 124 10.54 4.40 10.73
N GLY A 125 11.05 5.23 11.66
CA GLY A 125 11.48 6.58 11.37
C GLY A 125 10.34 7.46 10.85
N ASP A 126 10.42 7.88 9.59
CA ASP A 126 9.42 8.72 8.92
C ASP A 126 8.32 7.91 8.18
N ARG A 127 8.24 6.60 8.43
CA ARG A 127 7.34 5.67 7.73
C ARG A 127 6.64 4.73 8.69
N ILE A 128 5.55 4.17 8.20
CA ILE A 128 4.82 3.08 8.83
C ILE A 128 4.84 1.88 7.90
N ASP A 129 5.30 0.75 8.42
CA ASP A 129 5.35 -0.53 7.75
C ASP A 129 4.17 -1.38 8.24
N ILE A 130 3.24 -1.66 7.33
CA ILE A 130 2.09 -2.56 7.55
C ILE A 130 2.39 -3.86 6.80
N SER A 131 2.68 -4.93 7.53
CA SER A 131 3.00 -6.23 6.95
C SER A 131 1.85 -7.21 7.12
N VAL A 132 1.58 -8.00 6.08
CA VAL A 132 0.65 -9.14 6.10
C VAL A 132 1.47 -10.40 5.82
N SER A 133 1.55 -11.28 6.81
CA SER A 133 2.27 -12.55 6.72
C SER A 133 1.29 -13.72 6.69
N ASP A 134 1.52 -14.64 5.77
CA ASP A 134 0.75 -15.86 5.58
C ASP A 134 1.61 -17.11 5.78
N GLN A 135 0.95 -18.25 5.98
CA GLN A 135 1.59 -19.58 6.06
C GLN A 135 1.15 -20.44 4.87
N GLY A 136 1.21 -19.86 3.67
CA GLY A 136 0.73 -20.48 2.44
C GLY A 136 1.79 -21.16 1.61
N ILE A 137 1.44 -21.36 0.34
CA ILE A 137 2.27 -22.03 -0.66
C ILE A 137 3.55 -21.26 -1.01
N GLY A 138 3.63 -19.97 -0.66
CA GLY A 138 4.72 -19.09 -1.04
C GLY A 138 4.80 -18.81 -2.56
N ILE A 139 5.82 -18.04 -2.94
CA ILE A 139 6.06 -17.57 -4.30
C ILE A 139 7.49 -17.98 -4.68
N GLY A 140 7.64 -18.50 -5.91
CA GLY A 140 8.95 -18.85 -6.45
C GLY A 140 9.79 -17.60 -6.74
N PRO A 141 11.13 -17.67 -6.65
CA PRO A 141 11.99 -16.50 -6.84
C PRO A 141 11.84 -15.85 -8.23
N GLY A 142 11.54 -16.63 -9.27
CA GLY A 142 11.32 -16.11 -10.63
C GLY A 142 10.01 -15.32 -10.82
N ASP A 143 9.10 -15.39 -9.85
CA ASP A 143 7.78 -14.75 -9.93
C ASP A 143 7.67 -13.52 -9.02
N LEU A 144 8.61 -13.32 -8.08
CA LEU A 144 8.58 -12.24 -7.07
C LEU A 144 8.48 -10.84 -7.68
N ASP A 145 9.17 -10.58 -8.78
CA ASP A 145 9.11 -9.28 -9.46
C ASP A 145 7.82 -9.10 -10.25
N ARG A 146 7.21 -10.22 -10.65
CA ARG A 146 6.07 -10.29 -11.58
C ARG A 146 4.73 -10.34 -10.85
N VAL A 147 4.67 -10.72 -9.57
CA VAL A 147 3.41 -10.79 -8.81
C VAL A 147 2.65 -9.45 -8.72
N PHE A 148 3.33 -8.33 -8.98
CA PHE A 148 2.71 -7.01 -9.06
C PHE A 148 2.32 -6.58 -10.48
N GLU A 149 2.63 -7.39 -11.51
CA GLU A 149 2.15 -7.16 -12.87
C GLU A 149 0.64 -7.37 -12.94
N ARG A 150 -0.03 -6.56 -13.76
CA ARG A 150 -1.47 -6.67 -13.96
C ARG A 150 -1.79 -8.00 -14.65
N PHE A 151 -2.82 -8.66 -14.16
CA PHE A 151 -3.32 -9.94 -14.67
C PHE A 151 -2.32 -11.11 -14.54
N TYR A 152 -1.15 -10.88 -13.97
CA TYR A 152 -0.16 -11.92 -13.78
C TYR A 152 -0.55 -12.86 -12.63
N ARG A 153 -0.32 -14.15 -12.83
CA ARG A 153 -0.61 -15.21 -11.86
C ARG A 153 0.45 -16.30 -11.99
N ALA A 154 1.14 -16.62 -10.90
CA ALA A 154 2.23 -17.61 -10.89
C ALA A 154 1.75 -19.05 -11.19
N ASP A 155 0.52 -19.42 -10.79
CA ASP A 155 -0.06 -20.74 -11.08
C ASP A 155 -1.50 -20.62 -11.61
N GLN A 156 -1.69 -20.93 -12.90
CA GLN A 156 -2.97 -20.84 -13.60
C GLN A 156 -3.96 -21.96 -13.24
N ALA A 157 -3.49 -23.11 -12.73
CA ALA A 157 -4.32 -24.29 -12.49
C ALA A 157 -5.16 -24.15 -11.20
N ARG A 158 -4.56 -23.70 -10.09
CA ARG A 158 -5.27 -23.37 -8.82
C ARG A 158 -6.06 -22.06 -8.89
N SER A 159 -5.72 -21.25 -9.88
CA SER A 159 -6.26 -19.92 -10.08
C SER A 159 -7.77 -19.89 -10.42
N ARG A 160 -8.29 -20.98 -10.98
CA ARG A 160 -9.72 -21.14 -11.31
C ARG A 160 -10.58 -21.41 -10.07
N SER A 161 -10.04 -22.05 -9.03
CA SER A 161 -10.79 -22.33 -7.81
C SER A 161 -10.81 -21.13 -6.84
N THR A 162 -9.75 -20.32 -6.81
CA THR A 162 -9.69 -19.09 -5.99
C THR A 162 -10.37 -17.88 -6.65
N GLY A 163 -10.69 -17.95 -7.94
CA GLY A 163 -11.49 -16.93 -8.62
C GLY A 163 -10.83 -15.55 -8.79
N GLY A 164 -9.55 -15.39 -8.42
CA GLY A 164 -8.80 -14.14 -8.48
C GLY A 164 -8.64 -13.57 -9.90
N THR A 165 -8.53 -12.25 -10.04
CA THR A 165 -8.35 -11.54 -11.33
C THR A 165 -6.89 -11.30 -11.70
N GLY A 166 -5.97 -11.42 -10.73
CA GLY A 166 -4.58 -10.98 -10.90
C GLY A 166 -4.40 -9.46 -10.87
N LEU A 167 -5.41 -8.71 -10.40
CA LEU A 167 -5.33 -7.24 -10.27
C LEU A 167 -5.01 -6.77 -8.85
N GLY A 168 -5.35 -7.54 -7.82
CA GLY A 168 -5.22 -7.11 -6.42
C GLY A 168 -3.84 -6.56 -6.04
N LEU A 169 -2.76 -7.30 -6.32
CA LEU A 169 -1.40 -6.82 -6.02
C LEU A 169 -0.95 -5.63 -6.87
N ALA A 170 -1.44 -5.52 -8.11
CA ALA A 170 -1.19 -4.36 -8.95
C ALA A 170 -1.89 -3.10 -8.40
N ILE A 171 -3.11 -3.24 -7.89
CA ILE A 171 -3.85 -2.17 -7.19
C ILE A 171 -3.07 -1.75 -5.94
N VAL A 172 -2.61 -2.70 -5.11
CA VAL A 172 -1.79 -2.40 -3.93
C VAL A 172 -0.54 -1.61 -4.30
N LYS A 173 0.22 -2.06 -5.32
CA LYS A 173 1.43 -1.36 -5.76
C LYS A 173 1.13 0.05 -6.24
N HIS A 174 0.05 0.23 -6.99
CA HIS A 174 -0.36 1.55 -7.45
C HIS A 174 -0.73 2.46 -6.29
N ILE A 175 -1.62 2.03 -5.39
CA ILE A 175 -2.03 2.81 -4.21
C ILE A 175 -0.82 3.18 -3.36
N ALA A 176 0.10 2.23 -3.11
CA ALA A 176 1.32 2.52 -2.37
C ALA A 176 2.14 3.63 -3.03
N THR A 177 2.38 3.51 -4.35
CA THR A 177 3.18 4.48 -5.13
C THR A 177 2.52 5.85 -5.15
N ASN A 178 1.21 5.89 -5.31
CA ASN A 178 0.41 7.11 -5.41
C ASN A 178 0.45 7.94 -4.12
N HIS A 179 0.67 7.28 -2.98
CA HIS A 179 0.81 7.90 -1.66
C HIS A 179 2.26 8.11 -1.22
N GLY A 180 3.22 8.06 -2.16
CA GLY A 180 4.65 8.23 -1.84
C GLY A 180 5.26 7.06 -1.05
N GLY A 181 4.57 5.93 -1.02
CA GLY A 181 5.00 4.69 -0.39
C GLY A 181 5.47 3.64 -1.40
N ARG A 182 5.63 2.41 -0.91
CA ARG A 182 5.91 1.23 -1.75
C ARG A 182 5.35 -0.03 -1.11
N VAL A 183 5.31 -1.12 -1.87
CA VAL A 183 5.02 -2.46 -1.36
C VAL A 183 6.18 -3.38 -1.70
N ASP A 184 6.65 -4.11 -0.70
CA ASP A 184 7.69 -5.13 -0.83
C ASP A 184 7.11 -6.51 -0.55
N VAL A 185 7.75 -7.55 -1.07
CA VAL A 185 7.39 -8.95 -0.80
C VAL A 185 8.63 -9.75 -0.42
N ARG A 186 8.49 -10.60 0.60
CA ARG A 186 9.43 -11.66 0.94
C ARG A 186 8.65 -12.96 0.94
N SER A 187 9.13 -13.96 0.22
CA SER A 187 8.43 -15.25 0.15
C SER A 187 9.40 -16.38 -0.11
N ARG A 188 9.03 -17.57 0.35
CA ARG A 188 9.72 -18.81 0.06
C ARG A 188 8.69 -19.85 -0.32
N LEU A 189 8.91 -20.56 -1.42
CA LEU A 189 8.05 -21.66 -1.85
C LEU A 189 7.89 -22.69 -0.71
N GLY A 190 6.63 -22.97 -0.34
CA GLY A 190 6.24 -23.83 0.78
C GLY A 190 6.36 -23.23 2.18
N GLY A 191 6.86 -21.99 2.32
CA GLY A 191 7.10 -21.31 3.60
C GLY A 191 6.23 -20.08 3.85
N GLY A 192 5.26 -19.79 2.98
CA GLY A 192 4.42 -18.60 3.04
C GLY A 192 5.06 -17.33 2.46
N SER A 193 4.32 -16.23 2.56
CA SER A 193 4.75 -14.92 2.09
C SER A 193 4.50 -13.84 3.12
N THR A 194 5.30 -12.79 3.07
CA THR A 194 5.10 -11.55 3.81
C THR A 194 5.12 -10.39 2.82
N PHE A 195 3.99 -9.71 2.71
CA PHE A 195 3.87 -8.47 1.96
C PHE A 195 3.93 -7.29 2.92
N THR A 196 4.75 -6.30 2.62
CA THR A 196 4.94 -5.11 3.48
C THR A 196 4.59 -3.86 2.71
N LEU A 197 3.49 -3.22 3.09
CA LEU A 197 3.07 -1.91 2.62
C LEU A 197 3.77 -0.84 3.48
N ARG A 198 4.58 0.01 2.86
CA ARG A 198 5.34 1.06 3.52
C ARG A 198 4.80 2.42 3.10
N LEU A 199 4.31 3.18 4.07
CA LEU A 199 3.65 4.47 3.84
C LEU A 199 4.35 5.58 4.64
N PRO A 200 4.41 6.82 4.12
CA PRO A 200 4.89 7.96 4.90
C PRO A 200 4.02 8.21 6.15
N ALA A 201 4.67 8.46 7.29
CA ALA A 201 4.01 8.84 8.55
C ALA A 201 3.74 10.36 8.64
N ARG A 202 4.11 11.11 7.61
CA ARG A 202 3.93 12.55 7.48
C ARG A 202 3.36 12.88 6.09
N PRO A 203 2.66 14.02 5.92
CA PRO A 203 2.28 14.49 4.60
C PRO A 203 3.55 14.60 3.71
N PRO A 204 3.47 14.33 2.40
CA PRO A 204 4.58 14.60 1.50
C PRO A 204 5.06 16.04 1.65
N GLU A 205 6.38 16.25 1.84
CA GLU A 205 6.99 17.59 2.03
C GLU A 205 6.66 18.59 0.90
N ALA A 206 6.22 18.10 -0.27
CA ALA A 206 5.79 18.92 -1.41
C ALA A 206 4.52 19.77 -1.16
N MET A 207 3.89 19.70 0.01
CA MET A 207 2.62 20.38 0.32
C MET A 207 2.64 21.24 1.58
N LEU A 208 3.80 21.48 2.20
CA LEU A 208 3.86 22.60 3.13
C LEU A 208 3.65 23.89 2.31
N PRO A 209 2.62 24.72 2.60
CA PRO A 209 2.56 26.03 1.99
C PRO A 209 3.90 26.69 2.28
N LEU A 210 4.56 27.21 1.23
CA LEU A 210 5.73 28.08 1.41
C LEU A 210 5.38 29.07 2.52
N PRO A 211 6.23 29.25 3.54
CA PRO A 211 5.94 30.21 4.60
C PRO A 211 5.54 31.52 3.93
N ALA A 212 4.32 31.96 4.22
CA ALA A 212 3.77 33.18 3.65
C ALA A 212 4.68 34.32 4.08
N SER A 213 5.56 34.75 3.18
CA SER A 213 6.42 35.94 3.30
C SER A 213 7.30 35.97 4.55
N PHE A 214 8.62 35.86 4.35
CA PHE A 214 9.52 36.66 5.19
C PHE A 214 9.13 38.12 4.94
N GLU A 215 8.39 38.74 5.86
CA GLU A 215 8.31 40.19 5.95
C GLU A 215 9.72 40.70 6.24
N ILE A 216 10.44 41.08 5.19
CA ILE A 216 11.61 41.94 5.33
C ILE A 216 11.04 43.30 5.73
N ASP A 217 11.14 43.63 7.02
CA ASP A 217 10.84 44.97 7.52
C ASP A 217 11.75 45.98 6.79
N PRO A 218 11.22 46.87 5.93
CA PRO A 218 12.05 47.89 5.31
C PRO A 218 12.24 49.01 6.33
N THR A 219 13.22 48.86 7.24
CA THR A 219 13.72 50.02 7.97
C THR A 219 14.18 51.07 6.94
N PRO A 220 13.72 52.33 7.03
CA PRO A 220 14.14 53.37 6.10
C PRO A 220 15.54 53.83 6.50
N VAL A 221 16.57 53.41 5.75
CA VAL A 221 17.89 54.05 5.82
C VAL A 221 17.84 55.34 5.01
N GLY A 222 17.27 56.39 5.62
CA GLY A 222 17.42 57.76 5.16
C GLY A 222 18.66 58.39 5.79
N GLY A 223 19.59 58.87 4.97
CA GLY A 223 20.72 59.67 5.45
C GLY A 223 21.92 59.67 4.53
N VAL A 224 21.86 60.46 3.46
CA VAL A 224 23.01 60.81 2.62
C VAL A 224 24.02 61.58 3.48
N GLY A 225 25.17 60.95 3.75
CA GLY A 225 26.35 61.59 4.34
C GLY A 225 27.52 61.52 3.35
N THR A 226 27.99 62.69 2.94
CA THR A 226 29.14 62.94 2.07
C THR A 226 30.44 62.23 2.52
N PRO A 227 31.33 61.81 1.59
CA PRO A 227 32.59 61.19 1.96
C PRO A 227 33.61 62.26 2.39
N THR A 228 33.94 62.32 3.68
CA THR A 228 35.12 63.02 4.16
C THR A 228 36.32 62.08 4.10
N LEU A 229 37.23 62.36 3.16
CA LEU A 229 38.58 61.82 3.09
C LEU A 229 39.36 62.21 4.35
N ASN A 230 39.85 61.23 5.12
CA ASN A 230 40.86 61.46 6.15
C ASN A 230 42.21 60.88 5.68
N PRO A 231 43.27 61.69 5.56
CA PRO A 231 44.58 61.23 5.09
C PRO A 231 45.48 60.91 6.28
N ALA A 232 45.65 59.63 6.63
CA ALA A 232 46.79 59.16 7.44
C ALA A 232 46.79 57.62 7.53
N ASN A 233 47.47 56.94 6.60
CA ASN A 233 48.61 56.05 6.93
C ASN A 233 49.19 55.47 5.63
N PRO A 234 50.52 55.42 5.46
CA PRO A 234 51.15 55.01 4.21
C PRO A 234 51.38 53.49 4.14
N ALA A 235 51.22 52.97 2.92
CA ALA A 235 51.91 51.85 2.28
C ALA A 235 52.54 50.76 3.16
N VAL A 236 52.01 49.53 3.04
CA VAL A 236 52.85 48.32 2.89
C VAL A 236 52.21 47.42 1.82
N HIS A 237 53.02 47.07 0.82
CA HIS A 237 52.70 46.22 -0.34
C HIS A 237 52.38 44.76 0.04
N PRO A 238 51.72 44.00 -0.86
CA PRO A 238 51.36 42.59 -0.65
C PRO A 238 52.55 41.66 -0.93
N ALA A 239 52.70 40.62 -0.11
CA ALA A 239 53.57 39.48 -0.41
C ALA A 239 52.73 38.35 -1.05
N GLU A 240 53.14 37.99 -2.26
CA GLU A 240 52.70 36.82 -3.03
C GLU A 240 53.32 35.50 -2.48
N PRO A 241 52.84 34.32 -2.94
CA PRO A 241 52.86 33.07 -2.19
C PRO A 241 54.12 32.22 -2.40
N VAL A 242 54.38 31.32 -1.46
CA VAL A 242 55.42 30.28 -1.58
C VAL A 242 54.80 28.90 -1.43
N ILE A 243 54.83 28.12 -2.51
CA ILE A 243 54.73 26.65 -2.58
C ILE A 243 56.17 26.14 -2.76
N PRO A 244 56.65 25.17 -1.99
CA PRO A 244 56.99 23.82 -2.51
C PRO A 244 56.74 22.74 -1.43
N ALA A 245 56.79 21.43 -1.62
CA ALA A 245 56.87 20.48 -2.74
C ALA A 245 56.44 19.11 -2.14
N ALA A 246 56.08 18.18 -3.02
CA ALA A 246 55.90 16.77 -2.71
C ALA A 246 57.24 16.06 -2.53
N GLU A 247 57.25 15.04 -1.66
CA GLU A 247 58.09 13.83 -1.54
C GLU A 247 57.60 13.18 -0.21
N ASP A 248 57.17 11.93 -0.11
CA ASP A 248 57.49 10.65 -0.79
C ASP A 248 56.25 9.72 -0.74
#